data_AF-A0A6J4HM67-F1
#
_entry.id   AF-A0A6J4HM67-F1
#
_cell.length_a   1.000
_cell.length_b   1.000
_cell.length_c   1.000
_cell.angle_alpha   90.00
_cell.angle_beta   90.00
_cell.angle_gamma   90.00
#
_symmetry.space_group_name_H-M   'P 1'
#
loop_
_entity.id
_entity.type
_entity.pdbx_description
1 polymer ?
#
loop_
_entity_poly.entity_id
_entity_poly.type
_entity_poly.pdbx_seq_one_letter_code
_entity_poly.pdbx_strand_id
1 'polypeptide(L)'
;MRATSCESFAEAVRPVALDAVGPYGFAGSGSSFDGREMSGRFGETRSAAPMSADASTAAGTPRAGLDFSTTNVQEAGVDEPDSVKTDGRLLVSTVDGRLRVLDVAREPRLVGTLDLPGGAGELLLVGDRALVLSEGEAGGSASGPAGPPEAMRGGGPGRPKTTVTVVDLKEPAKPSVVRSHSIDGSYLDARLVGGVARIVTRSQPDVSFPQPAKDQLDADEATAANAEIVRRTDPSAFLPQGASCGDAHVPVEAAGVGTIAVQSLDPAAQAPGPAVTVVAEASTVYASAGRLFVATNRYGPGGSGRPGSSRTGPELTAIHAFDITDPAKARYAGSGDVPGRLLNQFSLSEHEGVLRVATTLEGSGAGNPGDPTIQGPSRPGEGNGLRRTQSQSRVSILRPAGTEWVETGAVEGLGKGERIYAVRFLGATGYVVTFRQVDPLYVIDLRDARSPRVTGELKITGYSAYLHPAGGGRLLGIGQEATDQGRRLGTQLSLFDVGNPAAPAKLSGTVLSHGSSSAENDHHAFLYWPANGLVVAPVTSYGGGGQLPSDRPSPSAQQFVGAVAFSVNDKAVSEKARITHPGSTPIERTLVVRDRLLTVSRVGVADNDLASLADRGFLAFR
;
A
#
# COMPACT_ATOMS: atom_id res chain seq x y z
N MET A 1 -13.22 -22.62 1.91
CA MET A 1 -14.10 -23.30 2.90
C MET A 1 -14.21 -22.43 4.16
N ARG A 2 -15.36 -22.43 4.86
CA ARG A 2 -15.44 -22.02 6.26
C ARG A 2 -15.39 -23.28 7.11
N ALA A 3 -14.48 -23.37 8.07
CA ALA A 3 -14.48 -24.48 9.01
C ALA A 3 -15.67 -24.36 9.98
N THR A 4 -16.23 -25.48 10.43
CA THR A 4 -17.39 -25.52 11.34
C THR A 4 -17.04 -26.02 12.74
N SER A 5 -15.79 -26.47 12.93
CA SER A 5 -15.23 -27.05 14.14
C SER A 5 -13.70 -26.94 14.11
N CYS A 6 -13.01 -27.16 15.23
CA CYS A 6 -11.53 -27.27 15.20
C CYS A 6 -11.04 -28.52 14.46
N GLU A 7 -11.87 -29.56 14.33
CA GLU A 7 -11.57 -30.75 13.52
C GLU A 7 -11.55 -30.40 12.02
N SER A 8 -12.63 -29.83 11.49
CA SER A 8 -12.70 -29.41 10.07
C SER A 8 -11.70 -28.29 9.74
N PHE A 9 -11.35 -27.43 10.71
CA PHE A 9 -10.25 -26.49 10.55
C PHE A 9 -8.90 -27.19 10.47
N ALA A 10 -8.64 -28.18 11.32
CA ALA A 10 -7.40 -28.98 11.30
C ALA A 10 -7.22 -29.72 9.96
N GLU A 11 -8.29 -30.35 9.46
CA GLU A 11 -8.29 -31.03 8.15
C GLU A 11 -7.92 -30.08 7.01
N ALA A 12 -8.38 -28.83 7.05
CA ALA A 12 -8.11 -27.83 6.03
C ALA A 12 -6.75 -27.13 6.17
N VAL A 13 -6.30 -26.81 7.38
CA VAL A 13 -5.06 -26.03 7.61
C VAL A 13 -3.79 -26.91 7.64
N ARG A 14 -3.88 -28.17 8.08
CA ARG A 14 -2.68 -29.04 8.18
C ARG A 14 -2.02 -29.32 6.83
N PRO A 15 -2.74 -29.57 5.70
CA PRO A 15 -2.10 -29.72 4.40
C PRO A 15 -1.29 -28.48 3.98
N VAL A 16 -1.85 -27.28 4.20
CA VAL A 16 -1.19 -25.99 3.92
C VAL A 16 0.07 -25.84 4.78
N ALA A 17 -0.01 -26.19 6.06
CA ALA A 17 1.13 -26.14 6.97
C ALA A 17 2.21 -27.18 6.66
N LEU A 18 1.83 -28.37 6.16
CA LEU A 18 2.78 -29.40 5.76
C LEU A 18 3.49 -29.07 4.44
N ASP A 19 2.87 -28.30 3.55
CA ASP A 19 3.53 -27.76 2.34
C ASP A 19 4.48 -26.59 2.65
N ALA A 20 4.13 -25.75 3.64
CA ALA A 20 4.89 -24.56 4.00
C ALA A 20 6.04 -24.77 5.02
N VAL A 21 6.12 -25.93 5.68
CA VAL A 21 7.13 -26.18 6.72
C VAL A 21 8.45 -26.69 6.14
N GLY A 22 9.56 -26.05 6.53
CA GLY A 22 10.92 -26.43 6.16
C GLY A 22 11.80 -26.82 7.35
N PRO A 23 13.13 -26.93 7.16
CA PRO A 23 14.05 -27.36 8.22
C PRO A 23 14.16 -26.36 9.39
N TYR A 24 13.77 -25.10 9.17
CA TYR A 24 13.79 -24.01 10.16
C TYR A 24 12.38 -23.59 10.63
N GLY A 25 11.36 -24.42 10.38
CA GLY A 25 9.96 -24.08 10.61
C GLY A 25 9.29 -23.46 9.40
N PHE A 26 8.29 -22.60 9.61
CA PHE A 26 7.63 -21.86 8.54
C PHE A 26 8.51 -20.73 8.03
N ALA A 27 8.44 -20.43 6.73
CA ALA A 27 9.13 -19.27 6.17
C ALA A 27 8.63 -17.98 6.85
N GLY A 28 9.49 -17.34 7.65
CA GLY A 28 9.15 -16.16 8.44
C GLY A 28 9.05 -16.38 9.96
N SER A 29 9.10 -17.62 10.47
CA SER A 29 8.96 -17.90 11.92
C SER A 29 10.22 -17.63 12.78
N GLY A 30 11.23 -16.97 12.23
CA GLY A 30 12.28 -16.28 13.01
C GLY A 30 13.49 -17.09 13.47
N SER A 31 14.56 -17.10 12.66
CA SER A 31 15.94 -17.21 13.14
C SER A 31 16.92 -16.74 12.05
N SER A 32 17.43 -15.51 12.16
CA SER A 32 18.39 -14.95 11.21
C SER A 32 19.77 -15.60 11.34
N PHE A 33 20.00 -16.68 10.60
CA PHE A 33 21.31 -17.32 10.43
C PHE A 33 21.67 -17.55 8.96
N ASP A 34 21.79 -16.47 8.19
CA ASP A 34 22.86 -16.41 7.18
C ASP A 34 23.70 -15.14 7.41
N GLY A 35 24.94 -15.36 7.88
CA GLY A 35 25.91 -14.32 8.23
C GLY A 35 26.59 -13.71 7.01
N ARG A 36 25.82 -13.44 5.95
CA ARG A 36 26.25 -12.72 4.75
C ARG A 36 25.42 -11.47 4.58
N GLU A 37 25.79 -10.45 5.36
CA GLU A 37 25.52 -9.07 4.99
C GLU A 37 26.04 -8.83 3.57
N MET A 38 25.15 -8.88 2.57
CA MET A 38 25.40 -8.17 1.32
C MET A 38 25.13 -6.69 1.61
N SER A 39 26.13 -6.03 2.23
CA SER A 39 26.15 -4.60 2.50
C SER A 39 26.28 -3.83 1.18
N GLY A 40 25.17 -3.80 0.43
CA GLY A 40 25.09 -3.39 -0.96
C GLY A 40 23.83 -2.60 -1.27
N ARG A 41 23.62 -1.48 -0.57
CA ARG A 41 22.67 -0.39 -0.91
C ARG A 41 21.33 -0.84 -1.55
N PHE A 42 20.48 -1.49 -0.77
CA PHE A 42 19.04 -1.50 -1.01
C PHE A 42 18.35 -0.93 0.22
N GLY A 43 17.73 0.24 0.09
CA GLY A 43 16.94 0.83 1.16
C GLY A 43 15.64 0.07 1.29
N GLU A 44 15.31 -0.36 2.51
CA GLU A 44 14.03 -1.00 2.84
C GLU A 44 12.89 0.00 2.60
N THR A 45 12.28 -0.08 1.43
CA THR A 45 11.04 0.63 1.11
C THR A 45 9.86 -0.22 1.54
N ARG A 46 9.12 0.25 2.54
CA ARG A 46 7.81 -0.30 2.91
C ARG A 46 6.95 -0.42 1.64
N SER A 47 6.36 -1.58 1.39
CA SER A 47 5.50 -1.78 0.22
C SER A 47 4.31 -0.83 0.29
N ALA A 48 4.33 0.17 -0.58
CA ALA A 48 3.27 1.16 -0.72
C ALA A 48 1.97 0.53 -1.24
N ALA A 49 0.91 1.34 -1.25
CA ALA A 49 -0.44 0.95 -1.62
C ALA A 49 -1.11 2.09 -2.46
N PRO A 50 -1.50 1.89 -3.74
CA PRO A 50 -2.09 2.86 -4.63
C PRO A 50 -3.61 2.61 -4.82
N MET A 51 -4.37 3.34 -5.67
CA MET A 51 -5.85 3.39 -5.52
C MET A 51 -6.76 3.77 -6.74
N SER A 52 -7.83 3.03 -7.08
CA SER A 52 -8.85 3.28 -8.15
C SER A 52 -10.10 4.15 -7.84
N ALA A 53 -10.92 4.52 -8.86
CA ALA A 53 -12.28 5.06 -8.65
C ALA A 53 -13.28 4.88 -9.82
N ASP A 54 -14.59 4.87 -9.53
CA ASP A 54 -15.55 5.82 -10.14
C ASP A 54 -16.91 5.87 -9.43
N ALA A 55 -17.12 6.97 -8.71
CA ALA A 55 -18.15 7.90 -9.16
C ALA A 55 -17.41 9.17 -9.62
N SER A 56 -18.04 9.97 -10.49
CA SER A 56 -17.49 11.27 -10.87
C SER A 56 -17.12 12.08 -9.61
N THR A 57 -15.91 12.67 -9.60
CA THR A 57 -15.28 13.41 -8.48
C THR A 57 -14.67 12.58 -7.33
N ALA A 58 -13.77 11.64 -7.67
CA ALA A 58 -12.78 11.09 -6.73
C ALA A 58 -11.48 11.95 -6.69
N ALA A 59 -11.65 13.19 -6.23
CA ALA A 59 -10.60 13.92 -5.53
C ALA A 59 -11.10 14.20 -4.11
N GLY A 60 -10.26 14.76 -3.25
CA GLY A 60 -10.72 15.69 -2.21
C GLY A 60 -11.31 16.94 -2.85
N THR A 61 -12.33 16.78 -3.71
CA THR A 61 -13.07 17.88 -4.30
C THR A 61 -13.72 18.60 -3.12
N PRO A 62 -13.64 19.94 -3.01
CA PRO A 62 -14.51 20.64 -2.09
C PRO A 62 -15.95 20.21 -2.42
N ARG A 63 -16.58 19.46 -1.50
CA ARG A 63 -18.04 19.28 -1.53
C ARG A 63 -18.62 20.68 -1.67
N ALA A 64 -19.63 20.87 -2.51
CA ALA A 64 -20.25 22.19 -2.64
C ALA A 64 -20.69 22.69 -1.24
N GLY A 65 -19.99 23.70 -0.71
CA GLY A 65 -20.16 24.20 0.66
C GLY A 65 -19.07 23.84 1.69
N LEU A 66 -18.06 23.03 1.36
CA LEU A 66 -16.87 22.81 2.21
C LEU A 66 -15.67 23.61 1.71
N ASP A 67 -14.97 24.23 2.64
CA ASP A 67 -13.87 25.17 2.41
C ASP A 67 -12.47 24.55 2.59
N PHE A 68 -12.37 23.22 2.74
CA PHE A 68 -11.12 22.51 3.05
C PHE A 68 -10.91 21.25 2.20
N SER A 69 -9.67 20.73 2.17
CA SER A 69 -9.31 19.45 1.57
C SER A 69 -9.07 18.37 2.63
N THR A 70 -9.33 17.11 2.27
CA THR A 70 -8.82 15.93 2.98
C THR A 70 -7.47 15.50 2.39
N THR A 71 -6.90 14.42 2.93
CA THR A 71 -5.89 13.62 2.21
C THR A 71 -6.52 13.00 0.96
N ASN A 72 -5.71 12.60 -0.03
CA ASN A 72 -6.22 11.78 -1.14
C ASN A 72 -6.69 10.43 -0.64
N VAL A 73 -7.62 9.82 -1.39
CA VAL A 73 -8.19 8.49 -1.10
C VAL A 73 -8.40 7.68 -2.37
N GLN A 74 -8.80 6.42 -2.22
CA GLN A 74 -9.22 5.55 -3.32
C GLN A 74 -10.56 5.92 -3.89
N GLU A 75 -11.58 5.30 -3.31
CA GLU A 75 -12.95 5.40 -3.72
C GLU A 75 -13.55 6.60 -3.00
N ALA A 76 -14.41 7.34 -3.70
CA ALA A 76 -15.21 8.36 -3.05
C ALA A 76 -16.06 7.71 -1.93
N GLY A 77 -15.92 8.22 -0.70
CA GLY A 77 -16.66 7.71 0.47
C GLY A 77 -15.97 6.60 1.26
N VAL A 78 -14.75 6.21 0.89
CA VAL A 78 -13.86 5.36 1.68
C VAL A 78 -12.70 6.24 2.13
N ASP A 79 -12.51 6.42 3.44
CA ASP A 79 -11.36 7.13 4.00
C ASP A 79 -10.30 6.15 4.53
N GLU A 80 -9.05 6.59 4.54
CA GLU A 80 -7.89 5.78 4.93
C GLU A 80 -7.19 6.39 6.14
N PRO A 81 -6.58 5.61 7.03
CA PRO A 81 -5.67 6.13 8.04
C PRO A 81 -4.55 6.97 7.42
N ASP A 82 -4.21 8.09 8.05
CA ASP A 82 -3.00 8.87 7.73
C ASP A 82 -2.46 9.55 8.99
N SER A 83 -1.19 9.94 8.95
CA SER A 83 -0.51 10.74 9.97
C SER A 83 -1.10 12.14 10.20
N VAL A 84 -1.88 12.69 9.27
CA VAL A 84 -2.58 13.98 9.41
C VAL A 84 -3.99 13.91 8.84
N LYS A 85 -4.98 14.42 9.59
CA LYS A 85 -6.38 14.56 9.14
C LYS A 85 -6.97 15.90 9.56
N THR A 86 -8.02 16.34 8.87
CA THR A 86 -8.75 17.57 9.22
C THR A 86 -10.26 17.46 8.95
N ASP A 87 -11.07 18.15 9.77
CA ASP A 87 -12.50 18.40 9.55
C ASP A 87 -12.78 19.85 9.06
N GLY A 88 -11.73 20.60 8.70
CA GLY A 88 -11.80 22.02 8.33
C GLY A 88 -11.87 22.99 9.51
N ARG A 89 -12.01 22.50 10.75
CA ARG A 89 -11.95 23.28 12.00
C ARG A 89 -10.74 22.88 12.84
N LEU A 90 -10.47 21.58 12.93
CA LEU A 90 -9.33 20.97 13.58
C LEU A 90 -8.41 20.33 12.54
N LEU A 91 -7.11 20.39 12.79
CA LEU A 91 -6.11 19.53 12.16
C LEU A 91 -5.51 18.66 13.27
N VAL A 92 -5.56 17.34 13.07
CA VAL A 92 -5.02 16.35 14.00
C VAL A 92 -3.84 15.67 13.33
N SER A 93 -2.70 15.61 14.03
CA SER A 93 -1.43 15.12 13.50
C SER A 93 -0.75 14.20 14.50
N THR A 94 -0.14 13.11 14.02
CA THR A 94 0.72 12.19 14.78
C THR A 94 2.19 12.22 14.33
N VAL A 95 2.52 13.09 13.37
CA VAL A 95 3.82 13.17 12.66
C VAL A 95 5.05 13.35 13.59
N ASP A 96 4.89 13.97 14.77
CA ASP A 96 5.99 14.20 15.72
C ASP A 96 6.06 13.17 16.87
N GLY A 97 5.32 12.05 16.75
CA GLY A 97 5.30 10.99 17.77
C GLY A 97 4.22 11.17 18.86
N ARG A 98 3.49 12.28 18.85
CA ARG A 98 2.38 12.58 19.78
C ARG A 98 1.13 12.98 19.00
N LEU A 99 -0.06 12.82 19.60
CA LEU A 99 -1.27 13.37 19.01
C LEU A 99 -1.30 14.89 19.26
N ARG A 100 -1.16 15.68 18.20
CA ARG A 100 -1.31 17.14 18.19
C ARG A 100 -2.70 17.51 17.68
N VAL A 101 -3.38 18.42 18.39
CA VAL A 101 -4.68 18.98 17.96
C VAL A 101 -4.50 20.47 17.75
N LEU A 102 -4.72 20.92 16.51
CA LEU A 102 -4.63 22.32 16.11
C LEU A 102 -6.03 22.85 15.77
N ASP A 103 -6.36 24.05 16.23
CA ASP A 103 -7.46 24.83 15.67
C ASP A 103 -6.96 25.51 14.38
N VAL A 104 -7.64 25.23 13.27
CA VAL A 104 -7.40 25.77 11.92
C VAL A 104 -8.64 26.51 11.39
N ALA A 105 -9.58 26.88 12.27
CA ALA A 105 -10.68 27.77 11.92
C ALA A 105 -10.19 29.16 11.49
N ARG A 106 -9.03 29.58 12.00
CA ARG A 106 -8.33 30.85 11.72
C ARG A 106 -6.83 30.56 11.53
N GLU A 107 -5.95 31.48 11.93
CA GLU A 107 -4.51 31.23 12.06
C GLU A 107 -4.26 29.96 12.89
N PRO A 108 -3.45 28.99 12.40
CA PRO A 108 -3.23 27.73 13.08
C PRO A 108 -2.71 27.92 14.51
N ARG A 109 -3.44 27.35 15.47
CA ARG A 109 -3.03 27.30 16.88
C ARG A 109 -3.02 25.87 17.38
N LEU A 110 -1.90 25.43 17.95
CA LEU A 110 -1.87 24.23 18.77
C LEU A 110 -2.76 24.47 20.00
N VAL A 111 -3.82 23.67 20.13
CA VAL A 111 -4.78 23.74 21.25
C VAL A 111 -4.62 22.56 22.20
N GLY A 112 -4.31 21.37 21.69
CA GLY A 112 -4.17 20.16 22.48
C GLY A 112 -2.94 19.34 22.11
N THR A 113 -2.43 18.56 23.06
CA THR A 113 -1.42 17.52 22.83
C THR A 113 -1.72 16.36 23.78
N LEU A 114 -1.57 15.12 23.29
CA LEU A 114 -1.80 13.90 24.04
C LEU A 114 -0.73 12.87 23.69
N ASP A 115 -0.09 12.30 24.72
CA ASP A 115 0.78 11.14 24.58
C ASP A 115 -0.09 9.88 24.41
N LEU A 116 0.24 9.06 23.41
CA LEU A 116 -0.56 7.91 23.00
C LEU A 116 -0.06 6.62 23.67
N PRO A 117 -0.91 5.82 24.35
CA PRO A 117 -0.47 4.63 25.07
C PRO A 117 0.22 3.56 24.20
N GLY A 118 -0.12 3.49 22.91
CA GLY A 118 0.51 2.60 21.94
C GLY A 118 1.58 3.27 21.07
N GLY A 119 2.02 4.49 21.40
CA GLY A 119 2.84 5.33 20.52
C GLY A 119 2.02 5.99 19.39
N ALA A 120 2.71 6.77 18.55
CA ALA A 120 2.12 7.33 17.35
C ALA A 120 1.94 6.28 16.25
N GLY A 121 0.91 6.47 15.45
CA GLY A 121 0.65 5.74 14.21
C GLY A 121 -0.30 6.53 13.34
N GLU A 122 -0.95 5.88 12.39
CA GLU A 122 -1.91 6.50 11.49
C GLU A 122 -3.24 6.77 12.22
N LEU A 123 -4.03 7.74 11.73
CA LEU A 123 -5.30 8.10 12.35
C LEU A 123 -6.45 8.30 11.36
N LEU A 124 -7.65 7.99 11.83
CA LEU A 124 -8.94 8.28 11.20
C LEU A 124 -9.70 9.30 12.06
N LEU A 125 -10.39 10.25 11.43
CA LEU A 125 -11.30 11.17 12.13
C LEU A 125 -12.76 10.80 11.89
N VAL A 126 -13.54 10.69 12.97
CA VAL A 126 -14.96 10.34 12.92
C VAL A 126 -15.72 11.26 13.88
N GLY A 127 -16.24 12.37 13.35
CA GLY A 127 -16.82 13.44 14.17
C GLY A 127 -15.80 13.97 15.17
N ASP A 128 -16.19 14.14 16.43
CA ASP A 128 -15.31 14.58 17.52
C ASP A 128 -14.40 13.46 18.08
N ARG A 129 -13.98 12.49 17.26
CA ARG A 129 -13.07 11.41 17.68
C ARG A 129 -11.95 11.17 16.69
N ALA A 130 -10.76 10.91 17.22
CA ALA A 130 -9.66 10.29 16.48
C ALA A 130 -9.53 8.82 16.87
N LEU A 131 -9.30 7.95 15.88
CA LEU A 131 -8.91 6.56 16.07
C LEU A 131 -7.47 6.46 15.61
N VAL A 132 -6.54 6.30 16.55
CA VAL A 132 -5.13 6.13 16.24
C VAL A 132 -4.80 4.65 16.24
N LEU A 133 -4.27 4.15 15.13
CA LEU A 133 -3.85 2.78 14.93
C LEU A 133 -2.33 2.73 15.00
N SER A 134 -1.78 2.02 15.99
CA SER A 134 -0.34 1.84 16.14
C SER A 134 0.02 0.37 16.35
N GLU A 135 1.20 -0.03 15.90
CA GLU A 135 1.77 -1.33 16.21
C GLU A 135 2.62 -1.22 17.48
N GLY A 136 2.27 -1.98 18.51
CA GLY A 136 3.04 -2.02 19.75
C GLY A 136 4.17 -3.04 19.63
N GLU A 137 5.42 -2.61 19.82
CA GLU A 137 6.51 -3.56 20.09
C GLU A 137 6.16 -4.38 21.33
N ALA A 138 6.18 -5.71 21.18
CA ALA A 138 5.93 -6.66 22.26
C ALA A 138 7.16 -6.77 23.18
N GLY A 139 7.50 -5.65 23.82
CA GLY A 139 8.75 -5.44 24.54
C GLY A 139 8.91 -3.97 24.94
N GLY A 140 7.92 -3.40 25.63
CA GLY A 140 7.99 -2.02 26.08
C GLY A 140 9.26 -1.77 26.90
N SER A 141 10.14 -0.91 26.38
CA SER A 141 11.22 -0.31 27.16
C SER A 141 10.64 0.67 28.18
N ALA A 142 10.02 0.10 29.23
CA ALA A 142 9.76 0.82 30.46
C ALA A 142 11.11 1.24 31.04
N SER A 143 11.44 2.52 30.93
CA SER A 143 12.63 3.16 31.51
C SER A 143 12.51 3.28 33.05
N GLY A 144 12.30 2.14 33.71
CA GLY A 144 12.47 1.98 35.14
C GLY A 144 13.95 1.76 35.50
N PRO A 145 14.36 2.03 36.74
CA PRO A 145 15.72 1.75 37.19
C PRO A 145 16.03 0.25 37.06
N ALA A 146 17.20 -0.07 36.51
CA ALA A 146 17.58 -1.43 36.14
C ALA A 146 17.49 -2.41 37.34
N GLY A 147 16.56 -3.36 37.23
CA GLY A 147 16.52 -4.53 38.11
C GLY A 147 17.72 -5.46 37.88
N PRO A 148 17.97 -6.42 38.78
CA PRO A 148 19.14 -7.29 38.70
C PRO A 148 19.18 -8.13 37.41
N PRO A 149 20.37 -8.49 36.88
CA PRO A 149 20.52 -9.07 35.53
C PRO A 149 19.86 -10.44 35.30
N GLU A 150 19.42 -11.10 36.36
CA GLU A 150 18.86 -12.46 36.29
C GLU A 150 17.43 -12.51 35.72
N ALA A 151 16.73 -11.37 35.60
CA ALA A 151 15.42 -11.30 34.96
C ALA A 151 15.45 -11.27 33.42
N MET A 152 16.63 -11.10 32.78
CA MET A 152 16.77 -10.97 31.32
C MET A 152 17.00 -12.30 30.58
N ARG A 153 16.65 -13.45 31.17
CA ARG A 153 16.69 -14.76 30.51
C ARG A 153 15.31 -15.44 30.54
N GLY A 154 14.48 -15.23 29.52
CA GLY A 154 13.23 -15.98 29.39
C GLY A 154 12.13 -15.40 28.48
N GLY A 155 12.27 -14.18 27.95
CA GLY A 155 11.31 -13.61 27.00
C GLY A 155 11.83 -13.66 25.57
N GLY A 156 11.26 -14.51 24.73
CA GLY A 156 11.27 -14.24 23.27
C GLY A 156 10.45 -12.98 22.97
N PRO A 157 10.63 -12.33 21.80
CA PRO A 157 9.75 -11.23 21.40
C PRO A 157 8.30 -11.72 21.43
N GLY A 158 7.43 -11.02 22.16
CA GLY A 158 6.03 -11.44 22.27
C GLY A 158 5.32 -11.37 20.91
N ARG A 159 4.16 -12.04 20.78
CA ARG A 159 3.32 -11.91 19.58
C ARG A 159 3.05 -10.41 19.30
N PRO A 160 3.16 -9.94 18.03
CA PRO A 160 2.87 -8.56 17.69
C PRO A 160 1.41 -8.23 17.98
N LYS A 161 1.15 -6.99 18.43
CA LYS A 161 -0.19 -6.51 18.76
C LYS A 161 -0.45 -5.14 18.19
N THR A 162 -1.61 -5.00 17.58
CA THR A 162 -2.16 -3.72 17.13
C THR A 162 -2.86 -3.04 18.30
N THR A 163 -2.58 -1.76 18.51
CA THR A 163 -3.26 -0.92 19.50
C THR A 163 -4.14 0.10 18.77
N VAL A 164 -5.42 0.13 19.10
CA VAL A 164 -6.38 1.09 18.55
C VAL A 164 -6.86 2.01 19.67
N THR A 165 -6.35 3.23 19.69
CA THR A 165 -6.65 4.25 20.71
C THR A 165 -7.77 5.16 20.21
N VAL A 166 -8.89 5.20 20.92
CA VAL A 166 -10.01 6.11 20.65
C VAL A 166 -9.86 7.35 21.52
N VAL A 167 -9.68 8.52 20.90
CA VAL A 167 -9.45 9.80 21.55
C VAL A 167 -10.68 10.71 21.38
N ASP A 168 -11.15 11.33 22.45
CA ASP A 168 -12.20 12.37 22.41
C ASP A 168 -11.58 13.73 22.08
N LEU A 169 -12.21 14.44 21.15
CA LEU A 169 -11.81 15.77 20.66
C LEU A 169 -12.89 16.84 20.90
N LYS A 170 -13.97 16.54 21.64
CA LYS A 170 -15.04 17.50 21.99
C LYS A 170 -14.53 18.74 22.71
N GLU A 171 -13.53 18.59 23.57
CA GLU A 171 -12.73 19.69 24.13
C GLU A 171 -11.33 19.65 23.48
N PRO A 172 -11.10 20.33 22.33
CA PRO A 172 -9.82 20.25 21.60
C PRO A 172 -8.59 20.68 22.41
N ALA A 173 -8.80 21.46 23.48
CA ALA A 173 -7.76 21.89 24.40
C ALA A 173 -7.39 20.84 25.47
N LYS A 174 -8.17 19.76 25.58
CA LYS A 174 -7.97 18.64 26.53
C LYS A 174 -8.32 17.29 25.87
N PRO A 175 -7.64 16.93 24.75
CA PRO A 175 -7.84 15.63 24.13
C PRO A 175 -7.56 14.52 25.15
N SER A 176 -8.41 13.49 25.18
CA SER A 176 -8.30 12.42 26.18
C SER A 176 -8.60 11.05 25.58
N VAL A 177 -7.90 10.01 26.07
CA VAL A 177 -8.18 8.62 25.67
C VAL A 177 -9.51 8.17 26.28
N VAL A 178 -10.49 7.85 25.43
CA VAL A 178 -11.77 7.25 25.84
C VAL A 178 -11.57 5.77 26.12
N ARG A 179 -10.87 5.08 25.20
CA ARG A 179 -10.60 3.64 25.21
C ARG A 179 -9.31 3.35 24.47
N SER A 180 -8.65 2.26 24.83
CA SER A 180 -7.61 1.62 24.02
C SER A 180 -7.94 0.14 23.87
N HIS A 181 -7.86 -0.37 22.65
CA HIS A 181 -8.13 -1.76 22.31
C HIS A 181 -6.86 -2.42 21.81
N SER A 182 -6.51 -3.58 22.36
CA SER A 182 -5.43 -4.41 21.85
C SER A 182 -6.01 -5.52 20.99
N ILE A 183 -5.56 -5.61 19.75
CA ILE A 183 -5.95 -6.60 18.74
C ILE A 183 -4.71 -7.48 18.46
N ASP A 184 -4.89 -8.79 18.42
CA ASP A 184 -3.79 -9.73 18.14
C ASP A 184 -3.36 -9.64 16.67
N GLY A 185 -2.05 -9.75 16.44
CA GLY A 185 -1.43 -9.61 15.13
C GLY A 185 -0.91 -8.19 14.83
N SER A 186 0.02 -8.15 13.87
CA SER A 186 0.56 -6.93 13.29
C SER A 186 -0.51 -6.17 12.52
N TYR A 187 -0.49 -4.85 12.63
CA TYR A 187 -1.33 -3.97 11.82
C TYR A 187 -0.91 -4.08 10.35
N LEU A 188 -1.89 -4.18 9.45
CA LEU A 188 -1.63 -4.12 8.01
C LEU A 188 -2.15 -2.82 7.42
N ASP A 189 -3.43 -2.52 7.63
CA ASP A 189 -4.12 -1.35 7.08
C ASP A 189 -5.52 -1.20 7.71
N ALA A 190 -6.22 -0.09 7.48
CA ALA A 190 -7.64 0.03 7.79
C ALA A 190 -8.41 0.90 6.77
N ARG A 191 -9.74 0.76 6.72
CA ARG A 191 -10.62 1.57 5.86
C ARG A 191 -11.82 2.06 6.66
N LEU A 192 -12.13 3.35 6.57
CA LEU A 192 -13.29 3.97 7.21
C LEU A 192 -14.42 4.12 6.19
N VAL A 193 -15.53 3.42 6.43
CA VAL A 193 -16.72 3.47 5.56
C VAL A 193 -17.96 3.66 6.43
N GLY A 194 -18.78 4.65 6.10
CA GLY A 194 -20.02 4.93 6.85
C GLY A 194 -19.82 5.26 8.33
N GLY A 195 -18.64 5.72 8.74
CA GLY A 195 -18.28 5.99 10.14
C GLY A 195 -17.72 4.78 10.91
N VAL A 196 -17.61 3.60 10.28
CA VAL A 196 -17.06 2.38 10.89
C VAL A 196 -15.69 2.06 10.30
N ALA A 197 -14.69 1.86 11.15
CA ALA A 197 -13.37 1.42 10.74
C ALA A 197 -13.35 -0.10 10.53
N ARG A 198 -12.84 -0.55 9.38
CA ARG A 198 -12.50 -1.94 9.07
C ARG A 198 -11.00 -2.09 9.23
N ILE A 199 -10.56 -2.71 10.32
CA ILE A 199 -9.15 -2.86 10.70
C ILE A 199 -8.68 -4.23 10.23
N VAL A 200 -7.57 -4.26 9.50
CA VAL A 200 -6.96 -5.50 8.99
C VAL A 200 -5.67 -5.76 9.74
N THR A 201 -5.58 -6.90 10.42
CA THR A 201 -4.33 -7.39 11.03
C THR A 201 -3.88 -8.68 10.38
N ARG A 202 -2.58 -8.97 10.48
CA ARG A 202 -1.98 -10.25 10.09
C ARG A 202 -1.29 -10.92 11.27
N SER A 203 -1.35 -12.24 11.36
CA SER A 203 -0.62 -13.00 12.39
C SER A 203 0.00 -14.27 11.80
N GLN A 204 1.06 -14.75 12.45
CA GLN A 204 1.72 -16.02 12.14
C GLN A 204 1.30 -17.11 13.14
N PRO A 205 1.36 -18.41 12.77
CA PRO A 205 1.12 -19.51 13.69
C PRO A 205 2.10 -19.51 14.87
N ASP A 206 1.59 -19.81 16.06
CA ASP A 206 2.37 -19.96 17.30
C ASP A 206 2.84 -21.41 17.45
N VAL A 207 3.80 -21.77 16.59
CA VAL A 207 4.38 -23.12 16.53
C VAL A 207 5.88 -23.01 16.73
N SER A 208 6.36 -23.53 17.86
CA SER A 208 7.78 -23.56 18.17
C SER A 208 8.44 -24.74 17.46
N PHE A 209 9.41 -24.43 16.58
CA PHE A 209 10.22 -25.43 15.89
C PHE A 209 11.62 -25.52 16.53
N PRO A 210 12.17 -26.73 16.73
CA PRO A 210 13.54 -26.89 17.21
C PRO A 210 14.53 -26.28 16.21
N GLN A 211 15.37 -25.37 16.69
CA GLN A 211 16.46 -24.82 15.89
C GLN A 211 17.61 -25.83 15.82
N PRO A 212 18.03 -26.29 14.63
CA PRO A 212 19.09 -27.27 14.50
C PRO A 212 20.45 -26.71 14.96
N ALA A 213 21.32 -27.57 15.49
CA ALA A 213 22.70 -27.20 15.75
C ALA A 213 23.45 -27.00 14.42
N LYS A 214 24.31 -25.97 14.34
CA LYS A 214 25.01 -25.57 13.10
C LYS A 214 25.79 -26.70 12.40
N ASP A 215 26.19 -27.71 13.17
CA ASP A 215 27.08 -28.78 12.74
C ASP A 215 26.35 -30.14 12.57
N GLN A 216 25.02 -30.17 12.79
CA GLN A 216 24.16 -31.37 12.69
C GLN A 216 22.87 -31.05 11.92
N LEU A 217 22.97 -30.98 10.60
CA LEU A 217 21.85 -30.66 9.72
C LEU A 217 21.77 -31.57 8.50
N ASP A 218 21.03 -32.66 8.63
CA ASP A 218 20.25 -33.16 7.51
C ASP A 218 18.96 -32.32 7.43
N ALA A 219 18.82 -31.57 6.34
CA ALA A 219 17.68 -30.69 6.14
C ALA A 219 16.36 -31.44 5.90
N ASP A 220 16.42 -32.67 5.39
CA ASP A 220 15.24 -33.49 5.13
C ASP A 220 14.77 -34.16 6.44
N GLU A 221 15.69 -34.59 7.32
CA GLU A 221 15.35 -35.02 8.68
C GLU A 221 14.74 -33.90 9.53
N ALA A 222 15.32 -32.69 9.50
CA ALA A 222 14.79 -31.53 10.21
C ALA A 222 13.38 -31.14 9.71
N THR A 223 13.16 -31.19 8.39
CA THR A 223 11.83 -30.97 7.78
C THR A 223 10.83 -32.04 8.22
N ALA A 224 11.23 -33.31 8.25
CA ALA A 224 10.37 -34.41 8.70
C ALA A 224 9.98 -34.29 10.19
N ALA A 225 10.92 -33.87 11.05
CA ALA A 225 10.65 -33.59 12.45
C ALA A 225 9.68 -32.41 12.64
N ASN A 226 9.89 -31.31 11.92
CA ASN A 226 9.00 -30.14 11.94
C ASN A 226 7.60 -30.46 11.40
N ALA A 227 7.50 -31.31 10.36
CA ALA A 227 6.22 -31.81 9.86
C ALA A 227 5.45 -32.64 10.91
N GLU A 228 6.14 -33.39 11.79
CA GLU A 228 5.49 -34.11 12.88
C GLU A 228 5.00 -33.19 14.00
N ILE A 229 5.70 -32.08 14.26
CA ILE A 229 5.19 -30.99 15.12
C ILE A 229 3.89 -30.45 14.51
N VAL A 230 3.90 -30.08 13.23
CA VAL A 230 2.69 -29.58 12.52
C VAL A 230 1.50 -30.54 12.59
N ARG A 231 1.71 -31.86 12.55
CA ARG A 231 0.63 -32.86 12.70
C ARG A 231 0.04 -32.91 14.11
N ARG A 232 0.84 -32.65 15.14
CA ARG A 232 0.43 -32.72 16.57
C ARG A 232 0.00 -31.38 17.15
N THR A 233 0.38 -30.27 16.53
CA THR A 233 0.01 -28.91 16.93
C THR A 233 -1.51 -28.77 17.08
N ASP A 234 -1.96 -28.12 18.15
CA ASP A 234 -3.37 -27.79 18.35
C ASP A 234 -3.86 -26.83 17.25
N PRO A 235 -5.03 -27.04 16.64
CA PRO A 235 -5.49 -26.21 15.53
C PRO A 235 -5.61 -24.72 15.88
N SER A 236 -5.87 -24.35 17.14
CA SER A 236 -5.93 -22.96 17.58
C SER A 236 -4.59 -22.23 17.53
N ALA A 237 -3.46 -22.95 17.52
CA ALA A 237 -2.13 -22.34 17.38
C ALA A 237 -1.89 -21.71 15.99
N PHE A 238 -2.65 -22.12 14.97
CA PHE A 238 -2.62 -21.50 13.63
C PHE A 238 -3.48 -20.22 13.53
N LEU A 239 -4.09 -19.77 14.64
CA LEU A 239 -5.02 -18.65 14.67
C LEU A 239 -4.54 -17.52 15.62
N PRO A 240 -4.97 -16.27 15.38
CA PRO A 240 -4.73 -15.17 16.31
C PRO A 240 -5.48 -15.39 17.63
N GLN A 241 -4.96 -14.83 18.73
CA GLN A 241 -5.56 -14.98 20.06
C GLN A 241 -7.01 -14.48 20.07
N GLY A 242 -7.92 -15.31 20.56
CA GLY A 242 -9.36 -15.02 20.62
C GLY A 242 -10.16 -15.38 19.37
N ALA A 243 -9.53 -15.84 18.29
CA ALA A 243 -10.25 -16.41 17.14
C ALA A 243 -10.73 -17.85 17.40
N SER A 244 -11.82 -18.22 16.74
CA SER A 244 -12.49 -19.52 16.84
C SER A 244 -12.24 -20.33 15.56
N CYS A 245 -11.91 -21.62 15.69
CA CYS A 245 -11.76 -22.50 14.52
C CYS A 245 -13.03 -22.57 13.66
N GLY A 246 -14.22 -22.56 14.27
CA GLY A 246 -15.52 -22.63 13.58
C GLY A 246 -15.93 -21.33 12.85
N ASP A 247 -15.11 -20.30 12.95
CA ASP A 247 -15.29 -19.00 12.31
C ASP A 247 -14.12 -18.65 11.37
N ALA A 248 -13.10 -19.52 11.30
CA ALA A 248 -11.97 -19.38 10.41
C ALA A 248 -12.29 -19.88 8.99
N HIS A 249 -11.77 -19.16 8.00
CA HIS A 249 -11.87 -19.49 6.59
C HIS A 249 -10.53 -20.03 6.08
N VAL A 250 -10.55 -21.15 5.37
CA VAL A 250 -9.36 -21.68 4.66
C VAL A 250 -9.67 -21.63 3.16
N PRO A 251 -8.95 -20.83 2.35
CA PRO A 251 -9.09 -20.83 0.89
C PRO A 251 -8.82 -22.23 0.30
N VAL A 252 -9.32 -22.49 -0.92
CA VAL A 252 -9.03 -23.77 -1.61
C VAL A 252 -7.52 -23.87 -1.91
N GLU A 253 -6.93 -22.75 -2.32
CA GLU A 253 -5.49 -22.58 -2.41
C GLU A 253 -5.02 -21.52 -1.41
N ALA A 254 -4.65 -21.94 -0.20
CA ALA A 254 -4.15 -21.00 0.81
C ALA A 254 -2.75 -20.44 0.41
N ALA A 255 -2.60 -19.13 0.54
CA ALA A 255 -1.36 -18.42 0.30
C ALA A 255 -0.50 -18.40 1.57
N GLY A 256 0.11 -19.52 1.95
CA GLY A 256 0.90 -19.66 3.18
C GLY A 256 0.06 -19.95 4.42
N VAL A 257 0.71 -19.92 5.59
CA VAL A 257 0.15 -20.37 6.89
C VAL A 257 -0.23 -19.25 7.85
N GLY A 258 0.17 -18.00 7.56
CA GLY A 258 -0.32 -16.85 8.27
C GLY A 258 -1.83 -16.69 8.16
N THR A 259 -2.37 -15.75 8.93
CA THR A 259 -3.79 -15.39 8.85
C THR A 259 -3.99 -13.89 8.72
N ILE A 260 -5.11 -13.54 8.11
CA ILE A 260 -5.64 -12.19 8.00
C ILE A 260 -6.89 -12.14 8.87
N ALA A 261 -7.00 -11.14 9.75
CA ALA A 261 -8.21 -10.87 10.50
C ALA A 261 -8.78 -9.50 10.13
N VAL A 262 -10.07 -9.45 9.76
CA VAL A 262 -10.80 -8.19 9.54
C VAL A 262 -11.73 -7.95 10.72
N GLN A 263 -11.47 -6.89 11.49
CA GLN A 263 -12.29 -6.44 12.62
C GLN A 263 -13.02 -5.14 12.30
N SER A 264 -14.14 -4.92 12.98
CA SER A 264 -15.03 -3.78 12.74
C SER A 264 -15.14 -2.93 14.00
N LEU A 265 -14.86 -1.63 13.91
CA LEU A 265 -14.93 -0.72 15.05
C LEU A 265 -15.73 0.53 14.68
N ASP A 266 -16.95 0.61 15.20
CA ASP A 266 -17.62 1.90 15.41
C ASP A 266 -16.89 2.60 16.56
N PRO A 267 -16.37 3.84 16.38
CA PRO A 267 -15.70 4.59 17.43
C PRO A 267 -16.52 4.74 18.71
N ALA A 268 -17.85 4.79 18.61
CA ALA A 268 -18.78 4.89 19.73
C ALA A 268 -18.90 3.58 20.53
N ALA A 269 -18.73 2.42 19.88
CA ALA A 269 -18.87 1.10 20.49
C ALA A 269 -17.85 0.83 21.61
N GLN A 270 -18.22 -0.02 22.57
CA GLN A 270 -17.40 -0.33 23.74
C GLN A 270 -16.18 -1.22 23.43
N ALA A 271 -16.23 -1.98 22.33
CA ALA A 271 -15.17 -2.85 21.85
C ALA A 271 -15.33 -3.04 20.32
N PRO A 272 -14.27 -3.50 19.62
CA PRO A 272 -14.41 -4.01 18.26
C PRO A 272 -15.43 -5.16 18.18
N GLY A 273 -16.13 -5.25 17.05
CA GLY A 273 -16.94 -6.40 16.67
C GLY A 273 -16.09 -7.64 16.36
N PRO A 274 -16.73 -8.80 16.14
CA PRO A 274 -16.03 -10.06 15.92
C PRO A 274 -15.13 -10.01 14.68
N ALA A 275 -13.96 -10.63 14.79
CA ALA A 275 -13.04 -10.82 13.68
C ALA A 275 -13.58 -11.85 12.68
N VAL A 276 -13.38 -11.59 11.39
CA VAL A 276 -13.42 -12.63 10.35
C VAL A 276 -11.99 -12.99 10.00
N THR A 277 -11.59 -14.23 10.27
CA THR A 277 -10.22 -14.70 10.04
C THR A 277 -10.15 -15.60 8.80
N VAL A 278 -9.15 -15.40 7.95
CA VAL A 278 -8.83 -16.27 6.81
C VAL A 278 -7.36 -16.70 6.87
N VAL A 279 -7.07 -17.97 6.58
CA VAL A 279 -5.70 -18.50 6.43
C VAL A 279 -5.15 -18.04 5.07
N ALA A 280 -4.29 -17.04 5.13
CA ALA A 280 -3.56 -16.44 4.02
C ALA A 280 -2.53 -15.45 4.58
N GLU A 281 -1.40 -15.29 3.90
CA GLU A 281 -0.59 -14.09 4.02
C GLU A 281 -1.33 -12.88 3.43
N ALA A 282 -0.98 -11.66 3.82
CA ALA A 282 -1.54 -10.42 3.27
C ALA A 282 -0.48 -9.34 2.99
N SER A 283 -0.59 -8.74 1.80
CA SER A 283 0.26 -7.61 1.39
C SER A 283 -0.48 -6.32 1.07
N THR A 284 -1.75 -6.37 0.68
CA THR A 284 -2.45 -5.20 0.14
C THR A 284 -3.92 -5.22 0.54
N VAL A 285 -4.43 -4.13 1.10
CA VAL A 285 -5.87 -3.95 1.37
C VAL A 285 -6.46 -2.99 0.35
N TYR A 286 -7.69 -3.22 -0.09
CA TYR A 286 -8.52 -2.36 -0.91
C TYR A 286 -9.93 -2.32 -0.32
N ALA A 287 -10.67 -1.21 -0.41
CA ALA A 287 -12.11 -1.22 -0.13
C ALA A 287 -12.92 -0.29 -1.05
N SER A 288 -14.14 -0.72 -1.32
CA SER A 288 -15.25 0.07 -1.85
C SER A 288 -16.22 0.44 -0.73
N ALA A 289 -17.33 1.12 -1.06
CA ALA A 289 -18.38 1.41 -0.08
C ALA A 289 -19.10 0.16 0.47
N GLY A 290 -19.00 -0.99 -0.20
CA GLY A 290 -19.70 -2.24 0.17
C GLY A 290 -18.80 -3.44 0.42
N ARG A 291 -17.56 -3.44 -0.08
CA ARG A 291 -16.61 -4.57 0.05
C ARG A 291 -15.24 -4.12 0.48
N LEU A 292 -14.54 -4.99 1.18
CA LEU A 292 -13.10 -4.92 1.41
C LEU A 292 -12.46 -6.12 0.73
N PHE A 293 -11.32 -5.93 0.07
CA PHE A 293 -10.52 -6.96 -0.55
C PHE A 293 -9.12 -6.96 0.06
N VAL A 294 -8.58 -8.13 0.35
CA VAL A 294 -7.16 -8.30 0.72
C VAL A 294 -6.48 -9.16 -0.33
N ALA A 295 -5.34 -8.70 -0.83
CA ALA A 295 -4.63 -9.31 -1.94
C ALA A 295 -3.16 -9.60 -1.63
N THR A 296 -2.67 -10.70 -2.20
CA THR A 296 -1.41 -11.34 -1.80
C THR A 296 -0.69 -11.94 -2.99
N ASN A 297 0.54 -11.48 -3.20
CA ASN A 297 1.44 -12.00 -4.23
C ASN A 297 1.99 -13.37 -3.82
N ARG A 298 1.51 -14.42 -4.50
CA ARG A 298 1.98 -15.81 -4.35
C ARG A 298 3.12 -16.06 -5.32
N TYR A 299 4.25 -16.50 -4.78
CA TYR A 299 5.34 -17.07 -5.56
C TYR A 299 5.15 -18.58 -5.61
N GLY A 300 5.31 -19.18 -6.79
CA GLY A 300 5.15 -20.62 -6.95
C GLY A 300 6.13 -21.43 -6.07
N PRO A 301 5.78 -22.69 -5.72
CA PRO A 301 6.63 -23.55 -4.91
C PRO A 301 8.05 -23.66 -5.52
N GLY A 302 9.07 -23.66 -4.65
CA GLY A 302 10.47 -23.60 -5.08
C GLY A 302 11.40 -22.75 -4.20
N GLY A 303 11.12 -22.65 -2.90
CA GLY A 303 11.85 -21.80 -1.95
C GLY A 303 12.02 -22.43 -0.57
N SER A 304 12.38 -23.71 -0.50
CA SER A 304 12.54 -24.47 0.75
C SER A 304 13.80 -24.09 1.56
N GLY A 305 14.10 -22.79 1.66
CA GLY A 305 15.30 -22.24 2.30
C GLY A 305 16.63 -22.64 1.65
N ARG A 306 16.63 -23.54 0.66
CA ARG A 306 17.83 -24.06 -0.01
C ARG A 306 18.45 -22.99 -0.94
N PRO A 307 19.71 -22.58 -0.72
CA PRO A 307 20.45 -21.80 -1.70
C PRO A 307 20.49 -22.55 -3.03
N GLY A 308 19.90 -21.97 -4.08
CA GLY A 308 19.82 -22.59 -5.40
C GLY A 308 18.51 -23.32 -5.73
N SER A 309 17.49 -23.31 -4.87
CA SER A 309 16.14 -23.72 -5.30
C SER A 309 15.55 -22.69 -6.26
N SER A 310 15.17 -23.12 -7.46
CA SER A 310 14.45 -22.29 -8.43
C SER A 310 12.97 -22.19 -8.05
N ARG A 311 12.38 -21.00 -8.19
CA ARG A 311 10.92 -20.81 -8.14
C ARG A 311 10.33 -21.47 -9.39
N THR A 312 9.50 -22.51 -9.26
CA THR A 312 9.05 -23.32 -10.40
C THR A 312 7.55 -23.27 -10.69
N GLY A 313 6.73 -22.66 -9.82
CA GLY A 313 5.31 -22.42 -10.11
C GLY A 313 5.01 -21.02 -10.67
N PRO A 314 3.79 -20.81 -11.21
CA PRO A 314 3.36 -19.50 -11.71
C PRO A 314 3.31 -18.46 -10.59
N GLU A 315 3.63 -17.21 -10.92
CA GLU A 315 3.29 -16.06 -10.07
C GLU A 315 1.79 -15.81 -10.14
N LEU A 316 1.13 -15.69 -8.99
CA LEU A 316 -0.30 -15.41 -8.86
C LEU A 316 -0.53 -14.28 -7.85
N THR A 317 -1.65 -13.59 -7.95
CA THR A 317 -2.19 -12.75 -6.88
C THR A 317 -3.46 -13.41 -6.37
N ALA A 318 -3.42 -13.93 -5.14
CA ALA A 318 -4.63 -14.36 -4.42
C ALA A 318 -5.40 -13.15 -3.91
N ILE A 319 -6.72 -13.29 -3.86
CA ILE A 319 -7.69 -12.25 -3.50
C ILE A 319 -8.68 -12.85 -2.52
N HIS A 320 -8.95 -12.12 -1.44
CA HIS A 320 -9.91 -12.46 -0.39
C HIS A 320 -10.91 -11.31 -0.26
N ALA A 321 -12.18 -11.57 -0.58
CA ALA A 321 -13.24 -10.56 -0.50
C ALA A 321 -14.00 -10.65 0.82
N PHE A 322 -14.42 -9.50 1.32
CA PHE A 322 -15.21 -9.34 2.53
C PHE A 322 -16.37 -8.39 2.23
N ASP A 323 -17.60 -8.78 2.55
CA ASP A 323 -18.74 -7.87 2.62
C ASP A 323 -18.59 -7.01 3.89
N ILE A 324 -18.72 -5.69 3.74
CA ILE A 324 -18.61 -4.71 4.82
C ILE A 324 -19.86 -3.82 4.94
N THR A 325 -21.00 -4.26 4.41
CA THR A 325 -22.28 -3.53 4.47
C THR A 325 -22.90 -3.54 5.88
N ASP A 326 -22.62 -4.59 6.67
CA ASP A 326 -23.03 -4.73 8.06
C ASP A 326 -22.08 -3.91 8.96
N PRO A 327 -22.53 -2.85 9.65
CA PRO A 327 -21.66 -2.01 10.47
C PRO A 327 -21.02 -2.80 11.63
N ALA A 328 -21.70 -3.80 12.18
CA ALA A 328 -21.22 -4.53 13.36
C ALA A 328 -20.09 -5.53 13.05
N LYS A 329 -20.00 -6.05 11.81
CA LYS A 329 -19.00 -7.05 11.42
C LYS A 329 -18.82 -7.14 9.90
N ALA A 330 -17.61 -7.46 9.47
CA ALA A 330 -17.37 -7.96 8.12
C ALA A 330 -17.95 -9.38 7.95
N ARG A 331 -18.08 -9.85 6.71
CA ARG A 331 -18.40 -11.26 6.39
C ARG A 331 -17.54 -11.72 5.21
N TYR A 332 -16.98 -12.92 5.28
CA TYR A 332 -16.20 -13.46 4.17
C TYR A 332 -17.06 -13.66 2.92
N ALA A 333 -16.65 -13.08 1.80
CA ALA A 333 -17.36 -13.06 0.53
C ALA A 333 -16.64 -13.81 -0.60
N GLY A 334 -15.64 -14.64 -0.25
CA GLY A 334 -15.01 -15.60 -1.17
C GLY A 334 -13.57 -15.30 -1.55
N SER A 335 -12.99 -16.18 -2.36
CA SER A 335 -11.62 -16.07 -2.89
C SER A 335 -11.54 -16.19 -4.40
N GLY A 336 -10.50 -15.61 -5.00
CA GLY A 336 -10.08 -15.91 -6.36
C GLY A 336 -8.59 -15.62 -6.54
N ASP A 337 -8.03 -16.05 -7.65
CA ASP A 337 -6.63 -15.83 -8.02
C ASP A 337 -6.56 -15.21 -9.41
N VAL A 338 -5.58 -14.34 -9.65
CA VAL A 338 -5.23 -13.87 -11.01
C VAL A 338 -3.75 -14.11 -11.32
N PRO A 339 -3.37 -14.31 -12.59
CA PRO A 339 -1.96 -14.44 -12.96
C PRO A 339 -1.15 -13.16 -12.70
N GLY A 340 0.09 -13.34 -12.24
CA GLY A 340 1.07 -12.27 -12.05
C GLY A 340 0.98 -11.58 -10.68
N ARG A 341 1.95 -10.69 -10.46
CA ARG A 341 2.14 -9.91 -9.25
C ARG A 341 1.38 -8.59 -9.30
N LEU A 342 0.56 -8.32 -8.28
CA LEU A 342 -0.05 -7.01 -8.05
C LEU A 342 1.06 -5.98 -7.85
N LEU A 343 0.96 -4.82 -8.52
CA LEU A 343 1.85 -3.69 -8.20
C LEU A 343 1.61 -3.32 -6.73
N ASN A 344 0.41 -2.80 -6.46
CA ASN A 344 -0.26 -2.64 -5.17
C ASN A 344 -1.71 -2.08 -5.51
N GLN A 345 -2.66 -1.88 -4.60
CA GLN A 345 -4.08 -1.45 -4.86
C GLN A 345 -4.52 -0.39 -5.97
N PHE A 346 -3.69 0.39 -6.75
CA PHE A 346 -4.19 1.09 -7.98
C PHE A 346 -4.64 0.01 -8.94
N SER A 347 -3.93 -1.11 -8.86
CA SER A 347 -4.26 -2.35 -9.51
C SER A 347 -5.57 -2.97 -9.03
N LEU A 348 -6.31 -2.44 -8.05
CA LEU A 348 -7.59 -3.01 -7.59
C LEU A 348 -8.72 -1.99 -7.71
N SER A 349 -9.86 -2.41 -8.27
CA SER A 349 -11.10 -1.60 -8.29
C SER A 349 -12.35 -2.47 -8.36
N GLU A 350 -13.34 -2.20 -7.53
CA GLU A 350 -14.71 -2.63 -7.75
C GLU A 350 -15.46 -1.57 -8.57
N HIS A 351 -16.14 -1.99 -9.63
CA HIS A 351 -17.04 -1.13 -10.41
C HIS A 351 -18.19 -1.99 -10.94
N GLU A 352 -19.44 -1.53 -10.81
CA GLU A 352 -20.64 -2.27 -11.22
C GLU A 352 -20.68 -3.74 -10.74
N GLY A 353 -20.12 -4.01 -9.54
CA GLY A 353 -20.08 -5.34 -8.92
C GLY A 353 -19.04 -6.31 -9.47
N VAL A 354 -18.12 -5.85 -10.34
CA VAL A 354 -16.95 -6.63 -10.79
C VAL A 354 -15.67 -6.09 -10.17
N LEU A 355 -14.74 -6.97 -9.80
CA LEU A 355 -13.39 -6.59 -9.37
C LEU A 355 -12.46 -6.54 -10.58
N ARG A 356 -11.62 -5.52 -10.65
CA ARG A 356 -10.69 -5.23 -11.75
C ARG A 356 -9.28 -5.23 -11.18
N VAL A 357 -8.39 -6.04 -11.75
CA VAL A 357 -7.10 -6.39 -11.16
C VAL A 357 -5.96 -6.22 -12.15
N ALA A 358 -4.96 -5.37 -11.89
CA ALA A 358 -3.83 -5.12 -12.78
C ALA A 358 -2.50 -5.68 -12.26
N THR A 359 -1.91 -6.64 -12.96
CA THR A 359 -0.72 -7.40 -12.52
C THR A 359 0.41 -7.34 -13.53
N THR A 360 1.64 -7.61 -13.08
CA THR A 360 2.79 -7.94 -13.94
C THR A 360 3.13 -9.42 -13.79
N LEU A 361 3.17 -10.15 -14.91
CA LEU A 361 3.79 -11.46 -15.02
C LEU A 361 5.30 -11.26 -15.26
N GLU A 362 6.17 -11.81 -14.41
CA GLU A 362 7.60 -11.83 -14.71
C GLU A 362 7.94 -12.82 -15.85
N GLY A 363 8.96 -12.49 -16.64
CA GLY A 363 9.41 -13.34 -17.75
C GLY A 363 10.36 -14.43 -17.28
N SER A 364 10.19 -15.66 -17.75
CA SER A 364 11.01 -16.80 -17.33
C SER A 364 12.44 -16.69 -17.88
N GLY A 365 13.37 -16.39 -16.98
CA GLY A 365 14.81 -16.43 -17.21
C GLY A 365 15.41 -17.71 -16.61
N ALA A 366 16.21 -18.41 -17.42
CA ALA A 366 16.72 -19.77 -17.18
C ALA A 366 15.63 -20.86 -17.28
N GLY A 367 15.83 -21.80 -18.21
CA GLY A 367 14.87 -22.88 -18.43
C GLY A 367 15.10 -24.06 -17.49
N ASN A 368 14.01 -24.65 -17.01
CA ASN A 368 14.02 -26.04 -16.55
C ASN A 368 14.29 -26.95 -17.76
N PRO A 369 15.26 -27.89 -17.71
CA PRO A 369 15.48 -28.89 -18.78
C PRO A 369 14.34 -29.91 -18.98
N GLY A 370 13.20 -29.74 -18.29
CA GLY A 370 12.09 -30.69 -18.23
C GLY A 370 10.70 -30.07 -18.32
N ASP A 371 10.56 -28.81 -18.74
CA ASP A 371 9.23 -28.23 -19.03
C ASP A 371 8.70 -28.78 -20.38
N PRO A 372 7.60 -29.57 -20.41
CA PRO A 372 7.07 -30.12 -21.65
C PRO A 372 6.47 -29.06 -22.58
N THR A 373 6.07 -27.90 -22.05
CA THR A 373 5.40 -26.83 -22.81
C THR A 373 6.36 -26.05 -23.73
N ILE A 374 7.67 -26.23 -23.55
CA ILE A 374 8.72 -25.59 -24.36
C ILE A 374 9.17 -26.48 -25.55
N GLN A 375 8.67 -27.72 -25.66
CA GLN A 375 8.97 -28.63 -26.78
C GLN A 375 8.06 -28.41 -28.00
N GLY A 376 8.19 -27.23 -28.64
CA GLY A 376 7.81 -27.07 -30.05
C GLY A 376 8.84 -27.73 -30.98
N PRO A 377 8.47 -28.19 -32.18
CA PRO A 377 9.41 -28.86 -33.09
C PRO A 377 10.52 -27.91 -33.55
N SER A 378 11.75 -28.17 -33.10
CA SER A 378 12.95 -27.42 -33.49
C SER A 378 13.17 -27.48 -35.01
N ARG A 379 13.27 -26.32 -35.66
CA ARG A 379 13.77 -26.27 -37.04
C ARG A 379 15.28 -26.55 -37.04
N PRO A 380 15.79 -27.43 -37.92
CA PRO A 380 17.22 -27.67 -38.01
C PRO A 380 17.93 -26.40 -38.52
N GLY A 381 18.69 -25.74 -37.63
CA GLY A 381 19.43 -24.51 -37.93
C GLY A 381 19.42 -23.47 -36.80
N GLU A 382 18.44 -23.50 -35.90
CA GLU A 382 18.46 -22.66 -34.70
C GLU A 382 19.25 -23.36 -33.59
N GLY A 383 20.27 -22.69 -33.04
CA GLY A 383 21.04 -23.19 -31.88
C GLY A 383 20.18 -23.25 -30.61
N ASN A 384 20.73 -23.78 -29.51
CA ASN A 384 20.05 -23.93 -28.20
C ASN A 384 19.64 -22.58 -27.57
N GLY A 385 18.62 -21.95 -28.14
CA GLY A 385 17.99 -20.73 -27.68
C GLY A 385 16.86 -21.05 -26.73
N LEU A 386 17.16 -21.04 -25.42
CA LEU A 386 16.12 -21.02 -24.39
C LEU A 386 15.13 -19.88 -24.70
N ARG A 387 13.86 -20.22 -24.97
CA ARG A 387 12.78 -19.25 -25.19
C ARG A 387 12.54 -18.48 -23.90
N ARG A 388 13.22 -17.35 -23.73
CA ARG A 388 12.91 -16.39 -22.67
C ARG A 388 11.55 -15.77 -22.97
N THR A 389 10.56 -16.01 -22.12
CA THR A 389 9.38 -15.15 -22.13
C THR A 389 9.79 -13.78 -21.58
N GLN A 390 9.23 -12.72 -22.14
CA GLN A 390 9.40 -11.38 -21.60
C GLN A 390 8.34 -11.17 -20.50
N SER A 391 8.64 -10.31 -19.52
CA SER A 391 7.60 -9.86 -18.59
C SER A 391 6.47 -9.18 -19.37
N GLN A 392 5.25 -9.26 -18.86
CA GLN A 392 4.12 -8.56 -19.46
C GLN A 392 3.07 -8.25 -18.40
N SER A 393 2.38 -7.14 -18.58
CA SER A 393 1.33 -6.69 -17.69
C SER A 393 -0.05 -7.11 -18.21
N ARG A 394 -1.00 -7.26 -17.30
CA ARG A 394 -2.35 -7.76 -17.54
C ARG A 394 -3.36 -6.96 -16.73
N VAL A 395 -4.60 -6.84 -17.23
CA VAL A 395 -5.77 -6.42 -16.46
C VAL A 395 -6.83 -7.49 -16.54
N SER A 396 -7.14 -8.12 -15.41
CA SER A 396 -8.15 -9.16 -15.23
C SER A 396 -9.43 -8.62 -14.61
N ILE A 397 -10.58 -9.23 -14.94
CA ILE A 397 -11.90 -8.85 -14.44
C ILE A 397 -12.59 -10.05 -13.79
N LEU A 398 -12.80 -10.00 -12.48
CA LEU A 398 -13.41 -11.07 -11.69
C LEU A 398 -14.85 -10.73 -11.30
N ARG A 399 -15.69 -11.76 -11.23
CA ARG A 399 -17.08 -11.68 -10.74
C ARG A 399 -17.31 -12.65 -9.59
N PRO A 400 -18.14 -12.29 -8.60
CA PRO A 400 -18.53 -13.21 -7.54
C PRO A 400 -19.39 -14.35 -8.09
N ALA A 401 -19.02 -15.58 -7.75
CA ALA A 401 -19.72 -16.82 -8.08
C ALA A 401 -19.80 -17.69 -6.81
N GLY A 402 -20.86 -17.51 -6.03
CA GLY A 402 -21.00 -18.20 -4.74
C GLY A 402 -19.94 -17.76 -3.74
N THR A 403 -19.00 -18.66 -3.41
CA THR A 403 -17.85 -18.39 -2.52
C THR A 403 -16.55 -18.14 -3.28
N GLU A 404 -16.60 -17.97 -4.60
CA GLU A 404 -15.44 -17.77 -5.46
C GLU A 404 -15.52 -16.43 -6.20
N TRP A 405 -14.37 -15.91 -6.62
CA TRP A 405 -14.22 -14.76 -7.50
C TRP A 405 -13.58 -15.26 -8.78
N VAL A 406 -14.41 -15.49 -9.80
CA VAL A 406 -14.01 -16.15 -11.04
C VAL A 406 -13.67 -15.09 -12.07
N GLU A 407 -12.53 -15.25 -12.74
CA GLU A 407 -12.17 -14.38 -13.86
C GLU A 407 -13.13 -14.58 -15.05
N THR A 408 -13.58 -13.47 -15.63
CA THR A 408 -14.60 -13.45 -16.70
C THR A 408 -14.19 -12.66 -17.93
N GLY A 409 -13.03 -12.00 -17.91
CA GLY A 409 -12.42 -11.30 -19.05
C GLY A 409 -11.06 -10.73 -18.64
N ALA A 410 -10.14 -10.57 -19.61
CA ALA A 410 -8.82 -10.00 -19.36
C ALA A 410 -8.22 -9.32 -20.60
N VAL A 411 -7.32 -8.36 -20.37
CA VAL A 411 -6.39 -7.78 -21.35
C VAL A 411 -4.98 -8.20 -20.98
N GLU A 412 -4.26 -8.82 -21.91
CA GLU A 412 -2.91 -9.32 -21.71
C GLU A 412 -1.88 -8.61 -22.59
N GLY A 413 -0.59 -8.81 -22.29
CA GLY A 413 0.49 -8.41 -23.19
C GLY A 413 0.81 -6.91 -23.19
N LEU A 414 0.37 -6.18 -22.17
CA LEU A 414 0.69 -4.76 -21.95
C LEU A 414 2.17 -4.65 -21.55
N GLY A 415 2.93 -3.72 -22.15
CA GLY A 415 4.32 -3.47 -21.75
C GLY A 415 5.22 -4.71 -21.80
N LYS A 416 5.37 -5.33 -22.98
CA LYS A 416 6.21 -6.53 -23.14
C LYS A 416 7.69 -6.21 -22.88
N GLY A 417 8.27 -6.90 -21.91
CA GLY A 417 9.60 -6.65 -21.36
C GLY A 417 9.64 -5.59 -20.26
N GLU A 418 8.49 -5.11 -19.81
CA GLU A 418 8.32 -4.03 -18.83
C GLU A 418 7.52 -4.54 -17.62
N ARG A 419 7.24 -3.65 -16.66
CA ARG A 419 6.41 -3.89 -15.48
C ARG A 419 5.54 -2.68 -15.18
N ILE A 420 4.41 -2.87 -14.51
CA ILE A 420 3.56 -1.77 -14.05
C ILE A 420 4.33 -0.86 -13.07
N TYR A 421 4.21 0.45 -13.26
CA TYR A 421 4.70 1.51 -12.35
C TYR A 421 3.57 2.37 -11.76
N ALA A 422 2.48 2.56 -12.50
CA ALA A 422 1.24 3.11 -11.97
C ALA A 422 0.03 2.48 -12.66
N VAL A 423 -1.11 2.52 -11.99
CA VAL A 423 -2.42 2.22 -12.57
C VAL A 423 -3.36 3.35 -12.13
N ARG A 424 -4.51 3.54 -12.76
CA ARG A 424 -5.66 4.23 -12.16
C ARG A 424 -6.87 3.77 -12.97
N PHE A 425 -7.88 3.24 -12.31
CA PHE A 425 -9.17 3.02 -12.98
C PHE A 425 -10.03 4.27 -12.78
N LEU A 426 -10.71 4.70 -13.86
CA LEU A 426 -11.67 5.81 -13.90
C LEU A 426 -12.86 5.39 -14.78
N GLY A 427 -13.98 5.16 -14.13
CA GLY A 427 -15.23 4.72 -14.76
C GLY A 427 -15.03 3.36 -15.39
N ALA A 428 -15.57 3.21 -16.59
CA ALA A 428 -15.30 2.05 -17.43
C ALA A 428 -13.96 2.13 -18.18
N THR A 429 -13.00 2.94 -17.71
CA THR A 429 -11.64 3.06 -18.28
C THR A 429 -10.57 2.64 -17.28
N GLY A 430 -9.54 1.92 -17.72
CA GLY A 430 -8.32 1.65 -16.97
C GLY A 430 -7.13 2.36 -17.60
N TYR A 431 -6.28 3.00 -16.79
CA TYR A 431 -5.00 3.57 -17.19
C TYR A 431 -3.89 2.73 -16.57
N VAL A 432 -2.95 2.23 -17.37
CA VAL A 432 -1.83 1.39 -16.92
C VAL A 432 -0.54 1.96 -17.50
N VAL A 433 0.44 2.18 -16.64
CA VAL A 433 1.74 2.81 -16.94
C VAL A 433 2.80 1.75 -16.72
N THR A 434 3.59 1.41 -17.74
CA THR A 434 4.60 0.34 -17.68
C THR A 434 5.95 0.85 -18.14
N PHE A 435 7.04 0.52 -17.42
CA PHE A 435 8.35 1.10 -17.74
C PHE A 435 9.49 0.11 -17.78
N ARG A 436 10.40 0.36 -18.74
CA ARG A 436 11.78 -0.13 -18.73
C ARG A 436 12.79 0.96 -19.15
N GLN A 437 12.45 1.76 -20.17
CA GLN A 437 13.27 2.88 -20.68
C GLN A 437 12.43 4.03 -21.24
N VAL A 438 11.31 3.68 -21.89
CA VAL A 438 10.20 4.54 -22.33
C VAL A 438 8.93 3.94 -21.71
N ASP A 439 7.92 4.74 -21.39
CA ASP A 439 6.66 4.29 -20.78
C ASP A 439 5.47 4.47 -21.74
N PRO A 440 4.81 3.39 -22.17
CA PRO A 440 3.45 3.45 -22.68
C PRO A 440 2.40 3.58 -21.54
N LEU A 441 1.80 4.77 -21.44
CA LEU A 441 0.50 4.94 -20.79
C LEU A 441 -0.57 4.26 -21.67
N TYR A 442 -0.98 3.05 -21.30
CA TYR A 442 -2.10 2.33 -21.89
C TYR A 442 -3.43 2.86 -21.38
N VAL A 443 -4.41 2.94 -22.28
CA VAL A 443 -5.82 3.22 -21.99
C VAL A 443 -6.65 2.01 -22.39
N ILE A 444 -7.46 1.52 -21.47
CA ILE A 444 -8.18 0.24 -21.57
C ILE A 444 -9.67 0.51 -21.36
N ASP A 445 -10.51 0.08 -22.31
CA ASP A 445 -11.97 0.07 -22.17
C ASP A 445 -12.42 -1.21 -21.45
N LEU A 446 -13.17 -1.01 -20.38
CA LEU A 446 -13.63 -2.01 -19.42
C LEU A 446 -15.17 -2.07 -19.34
N ARG A 447 -15.89 -1.41 -20.26
CA ARG A 447 -17.37 -1.40 -20.31
C ARG A 447 -17.98 -2.79 -20.44
N ASP A 448 -17.47 -3.60 -21.37
CA ASP A 448 -17.79 -5.03 -21.38
C ASP A 448 -16.75 -5.77 -20.54
N ALA A 449 -17.09 -6.02 -19.28
CA ALA A 449 -16.29 -6.78 -18.35
C ALA A 449 -16.10 -8.28 -18.72
N ARG A 450 -16.55 -8.75 -19.90
CA ARG A 450 -16.15 -10.03 -20.51
C ARG A 450 -15.24 -9.86 -21.73
N SER A 451 -15.18 -8.66 -22.30
CA SER A 451 -14.36 -8.32 -23.47
C SER A 451 -13.66 -6.96 -23.27
N PRO A 452 -12.85 -6.81 -22.19
CA PRO A 452 -12.04 -5.61 -21.99
C PRO A 452 -10.98 -5.53 -23.10
N ARG A 453 -10.58 -4.31 -23.49
CA ARG A 453 -9.60 -4.13 -24.60
C ARG A 453 -8.83 -2.81 -24.49
N VAL A 454 -7.59 -2.81 -24.97
CA VAL A 454 -6.83 -1.57 -25.14
C VAL A 454 -7.50 -0.69 -26.20
N THR A 455 -7.70 0.59 -25.90
CA THR A 455 -8.21 1.59 -26.85
C THR A 455 -7.14 2.57 -27.31
N GLY A 456 -6.13 2.84 -26.48
CA GLY A 456 -5.08 3.81 -26.77
C GLY A 456 -3.78 3.50 -26.04
N GLU A 457 -2.68 4.06 -26.54
CA GLU A 457 -1.33 3.93 -25.99
C GLU A 457 -0.58 5.24 -26.23
N LEU A 458 0.02 5.82 -25.19
CA LEU A 458 0.84 7.02 -25.28
C LEU A 458 2.24 6.73 -24.76
N LYS A 459 3.23 6.71 -25.66
CA LYS A 459 4.65 6.55 -25.30
C LYS A 459 5.26 7.88 -24.88
N ILE A 460 5.89 7.90 -23.70
CA ILE A 460 6.63 9.05 -23.15
C ILE A 460 7.97 8.60 -22.58
N THR A 461 8.92 9.53 -22.51
CA THR A 461 10.11 9.37 -21.67
C THR A 461 9.73 9.46 -20.19
N GLY A 462 10.54 8.84 -19.34
CA GLY A 462 10.22 8.70 -17.92
C GLY A 462 9.02 7.80 -17.67
N TYR A 463 8.48 7.83 -16.45
CA TYR A 463 7.26 7.12 -16.04
C TYR A 463 6.48 7.92 -15.00
N SER A 464 5.18 7.67 -14.88
CA SER A 464 4.39 8.12 -13.72
C SER A 464 4.39 7.04 -12.65
N ALA A 465 4.63 7.40 -11.40
CA ALA A 465 4.54 6.50 -10.24
C ALA A 465 3.17 6.62 -9.54
N TYR A 466 2.58 7.82 -9.59
CA TYR A 466 1.22 8.10 -9.16
C TYR A 466 0.44 8.84 -10.27
N LEU A 467 -0.82 8.45 -10.48
CA LEU A 467 -1.77 9.08 -11.40
C LEU A 467 -2.97 9.66 -10.62
N HIS A 468 -3.21 10.96 -10.75
CA HIS A 468 -4.28 11.68 -10.08
C HIS A 468 -5.29 12.27 -11.09
N PRO A 469 -6.60 11.99 -10.99
CA PRO A 469 -7.60 12.54 -11.93
C PRO A 469 -7.83 14.03 -11.71
N ALA A 470 -7.72 14.84 -12.76
CA ALA A 470 -7.92 16.29 -12.69
C ALA A 470 -9.30 16.75 -13.22
N GLY A 471 -10.22 15.82 -13.49
CA GLY A 471 -11.53 16.11 -14.08
C GLY A 471 -11.45 16.46 -15.57
N GLY A 472 -12.59 16.65 -16.24
CA GLY A 472 -12.63 17.16 -17.63
C GLY A 472 -11.84 16.36 -18.68
N GLY A 473 -11.61 15.06 -18.47
CA GLY A 473 -10.71 14.27 -19.32
C GLY A 473 -9.23 14.64 -19.16
N ARG A 474 -8.82 15.06 -17.96
CA ARG A 474 -7.42 15.36 -17.59
C ARG A 474 -6.91 14.39 -16.53
N LEU A 475 -5.65 14.00 -16.67
CA LEU A 475 -4.93 13.17 -15.72
C LEU A 475 -3.60 13.85 -15.39
N LEU A 476 -3.30 13.98 -14.10
CA LEU A 476 -1.99 14.39 -13.61
C LEU A 476 -1.16 13.13 -13.32
N GLY A 477 0.13 13.17 -13.60
CA GLY A 477 1.06 12.12 -13.23
C GLY A 477 2.27 12.69 -12.50
N ILE A 478 2.62 12.12 -11.35
CA ILE A 478 3.89 12.40 -10.68
C ILE A 478 4.76 11.14 -10.69
N GLY A 479 6.02 11.28 -11.05
CA GLY A 479 6.95 10.18 -11.29
C GLY A 479 8.33 10.70 -11.65
N GLN A 480 9.09 9.99 -12.48
CA GLN A 480 10.47 10.32 -12.83
C GLN A 480 10.63 10.52 -14.33
N GLU A 481 11.18 11.65 -14.76
CA GLU A 481 11.63 11.84 -16.15
C GLU A 481 12.91 11.02 -16.39
N ALA A 482 13.11 10.54 -17.61
CA ALA A 482 14.29 9.76 -17.99
C ALA A 482 14.80 10.09 -19.40
N THR A 483 16.04 9.74 -19.71
CA THR A 483 16.49 9.69 -21.11
C THR A 483 15.91 8.48 -21.83
N ASP A 484 15.96 8.45 -23.17
CA ASP A 484 15.57 7.28 -23.99
C ASP A 484 16.34 5.98 -23.64
N GLN A 485 17.45 6.10 -22.90
CA GLN A 485 18.23 4.97 -22.40
C GLN A 485 17.76 4.47 -21.02
N GLY A 486 16.73 5.10 -20.42
CA GLY A 486 16.20 4.81 -19.09
C GLY A 486 16.92 5.50 -17.93
N ARG A 487 17.83 6.45 -18.18
CA ARG A 487 18.54 7.16 -17.11
C ARG A 487 17.65 8.25 -16.51
N ARG A 488 17.22 8.08 -15.25
CA ARG A 488 16.44 9.08 -14.50
C ARG A 488 17.13 10.46 -14.50
N LEU A 489 16.33 11.50 -14.68
CA LEU A 489 16.73 12.90 -14.67
C LEU A 489 16.21 13.67 -13.45
N GLY A 490 15.12 13.19 -12.83
CA GLY A 490 14.52 13.71 -11.60
C GLY A 490 13.00 13.62 -11.62
N THR A 491 12.36 13.94 -10.50
CA THR A 491 10.89 13.96 -10.37
C THR A 491 10.26 14.85 -11.44
N GLN A 492 9.15 14.41 -12.01
CA GLN A 492 8.38 15.17 -12.97
C GLN A 492 6.90 15.19 -12.59
N LEU A 493 6.27 16.36 -12.69
CA LEU A 493 4.82 16.49 -12.78
C LEU A 493 4.40 16.58 -14.25
N SER A 494 3.45 15.77 -14.67
CA SER A 494 2.89 15.68 -16.04
C SER A 494 1.39 16.00 -16.03
N LEU A 495 0.90 16.58 -17.13
CA LEU A 495 -0.52 16.70 -17.44
C LEU A 495 -0.83 16.01 -18.77
N PHE A 496 -1.85 15.16 -18.77
CA PHE A 496 -2.31 14.39 -19.91
C PHE A 496 -3.75 14.76 -20.29
N ASP A 497 -4.02 14.81 -21.60
CA ASP A 497 -5.37 14.69 -22.14
C ASP A 497 -5.71 13.21 -22.28
N VAL A 498 -6.82 12.81 -21.67
CA VAL A 498 -7.40 11.46 -21.73
C VAL A 498 -8.89 11.52 -22.09
N GLY A 499 -9.39 12.68 -22.54
CA GLY A 499 -10.80 12.87 -22.92
C GLY A 499 -11.21 12.06 -24.15
N ASN A 500 -10.25 11.67 -25.00
CA ASN A 500 -10.43 10.65 -26.02
C ASN A 500 -9.59 9.40 -25.66
N PRO A 501 -10.21 8.31 -25.18
CA PRO A 501 -9.51 7.06 -24.83
C PRO A 501 -8.74 6.39 -25.97
N ALA A 502 -8.99 6.78 -27.23
CA ALA A 502 -8.27 6.28 -28.40
C ALA A 502 -7.09 7.19 -28.84
N ALA A 503 -6.93 8.37 -28.25
CA ALA A 503 -5.86 9.31 -28.56
C ALA A 503 -5.38 10.08 -27.30
N PRO A 504 -4.86 9.38 -26.27
CA PRO A 504 -4.24 10.02 -25.11
C PRO A 504 -3.00 10.85 -25.52
N ALA A 505 -2.77 12.00 -24.87
CA ALA A 505 -1.65 12.90 -25.17
C ALA A 505 -1.03 13.58 -23.93
N LYS A 506 0.31 13.70 -23.87
CA LYS A 506 1.01 14.53 -22.86
C LYS A 506 0.90 15.99 -23.30
N LEU A 507 0.15 16.79 -22.54
CA LEU A 507 -0.06 18.22 -22.83
C LEU A 507 1.10 19.08 -22.33
N SER A 508 1.60 18.76 -21.14
CA SER A 508 2.63 19.54 -20.46
C SER A 508 3.35 18.72 -19.41
N GLY A 509 4.52 19.18 -18.98
CA GLY A 509 5.23 18.61 -17.85
C GLY A 509 6.36 19.53 -17.36
N THR A 510 6.63 19.48 -16.05
CA THR A 510 7.73 20.19 -15.40
C THR A 510 8.64 19.18 -14.71
N VAL A 511 9.92 19.18 -15.06
CA VAL A 511 10.96 18.31 -14.48
C VAL A 511 11.72 19.06 -13.38
N LEU A 512 11.84 18.44 -12.21
CA LEU A 512 12.66 18.90 -11.10
C LEU A 512 13.94 18.07 -11.07
N SER A 513 14.97 18.57 -11.76
CA SER A 513 16.25 17.88 -11.96
C SER A 513 16.87 17.39 -10.65
N HIS A 514 17.33 16.13 -10.63
CA HIS A 514 17.88 15.44 -9.46
C HIS A 514 16.92 15.36 -8.25
N GLY A 515 15.62 15.61 -8.46
CA GLY A 515 14.58 15.49 -7.44
C GLY A 515 14.06 14.06 -7.24
N SER A 516 13.59 13.78 -6.03
CA SER A 516 12.67 12.70 -5.65
C SER A 516 11.50 13.29 -4.85
N SER A 517 10.31 12.71 -4.99
CA SER A 517 9.12 13.09 -4.23
C SER A 517 8.55 11.90 -3.45
N SER A 518 8.11 12.13 -2.21
CA SER A 518 7.34 11.13 -1.46
C SER A 518 6.02 10.79 -2.17
N ALA A 519 5.41 11.76 -2.86
CA ALA A 519 4.20 11.60 -3.65
C ALA A 519 4.32 10.62 -4.85
N GLU A 520 5.52 10.12 -5.15
CA GLU A 520 5.72 8.99 -6.07
C GLU A 520 5.32 7.64 -5.46
N ASN A 521 5.25 7.53 -4.13
CA ASN A 521 4.96 6.28 -3.40
C ASN A 521 3.92 6.43 -2.27
N ASP A 522 3.56 7.67 -1.91
CA ASP A 522 2.59 8.01 -0.87
C ASP A 522 1.59 9.03 -1.46
N HIS A 523 0.38 8.58 -1.80
CA HIS A 523 -0.63 9.45 -2.41
C HIS A 523 -1.20 10.49 -1.43
N HIS A 524 -1.09 10.29 -0.11
CA HIS A 524 -1.51 11.29 0.89
C HIS A 524 -0.59 12.52 0.89
N ALA A 525 0.67 12.36 0.46
CA ALA A 525 1.62 13.48 0.31
C ALA A 525 1.30 14.43 -0.86
N PHE A 526 0.52 13.98 -1.85
CA PHE A 526 0.13 14.80 -3.01
C PHE A 526 -1.13 15.61 -2.73
N LEU A 527 -1.13 16.90 -3.02
CA LEU A 527 -2.34 17.72 -3.01
C LEU A 527 -2.71 18.14 -4.43
N TYR A 528 -3.98 17.97 -4.80
CA TYR A 528 -4.61 18.68 -5.91
C TYR A 528 -5.87 19.41 -5.42
N TRP A 529 -5.90 20.73 -5.61
CA TRP A 529 -7.03 21.58 -5.27
C TRP A 529 -7.68 22.12 -6.56
N PRO A 530 -8.82 21.53 -6.99
CA PRO A 530 -9.39 21.82 -8.31
C PRO A 530 -9.93 23.24 -8.45
N ALA A 531 -10.32 23.90 -7.34
CA ALA A 531 -10.99 25.21 -7.38
C ALA A 531 -10.13 26.35 -7.98
N ASN A 532 -8.80 26.22 -7.95
CA ASN A 532 -7.86 27.13 -8.62
C ASN A 532 -6.74 26.41 -9.39
N GLY A 533 -6.89 25.09 -9.60
CA GLY A 533 -5.90 24.24 -10.27
C GLY A 533 -4.55 24.16 -9.57
N LEU A 534 -4.49 24.27 -8.24
CA LEU A 534 -3.23 24.16 -7.49
C LEU A 534 -2.85 22.69 -7.28
N VAL A 535 -1.61 22.33 -7.61
CA VAL A 535 -0.97 21.07 -7.17
C VAL A 535 0.15 21.40 -6.20
N VAL A 536 0.31 20.63 -5.13
CA VAL A 536 1.47 20.71 -4.25
C VAL A 536 2.01 19.30 -3.96
N ALA A 537 3.32 19.12 -4.09
CA ALA A 537 3.99 17.87 -3.77
C ALA A 537 5.31 18.12 -3.01
N PRO A 538 5.65 17.32 -1.99
CA PRO A 538 6.96 17.36 -1.36
C PRO A 538 8.05 16.99 -2.36
N VAL A 539 9.20 17.68 -2.32
CA VAL A 539 10.34 17.40 -3.19
C VAL A 539 11.63 17.52 -2.38
N THR A 540 12.47 16.51 -2.54
CA THR A 540 13.86 16.53 -2.12
C THR A 540 14.74 16.50 -3.36
N SER A 541 15.60 17.50 -3.55
CA SER A 541 16.62 17.53 -4.60
C SER A 541 17.99 17.67 -3.95
N TYR A 542 18.89 16.75 -4.25
CA TYR A 542 20.29 16.83 -3.84
C TYR A 542 21.10 17.36 -5.02
N GLY A 543 21.92 18.37 -4.76
CA GLY A 543 22.66 19.07 -5.82
C GLY A 543 23.57 18.14 -6.61
N GLY A 544 23.26 17.97 -7.90
CA GLY A 544 24.04 17.15 -8.82
C GLY A 544 25.35 17.82 -9.22
N GLY A 545 26.48 17.35 -8.66
CA GLY A 545 27.84 17.65 -9.14
C GLY A 545 28.23 16.87 -10.41
N GLY A 546 27.25 16.54 -11.27
CA GLY A 546 27.44 15.72 -12.47
C GLY A 546 27.37 16.55 -13.74
N GLN A 547 28.40 16.47 -14.57
CA GLN A 547 28.47 17.15 -15.87
C GLN A 547 27.32 16.67 -16.77
N LEU A 548 26.43 17.58 -17.19
CA LEU A 548 25.58 17.35 -18.36
C LEU A 548 26.47 17.37 -19.61
N PRO A 549 26.29 16.43 -20.56
CA PRO A 549 26.84 16.60 -21.91
C PRO A 549 26.24 17.86 -22.58
N SER A 550 27.11 18.68 -23.15
CA SER A 550 26.90 19.93 -23.92
C SER A 550 26.39 21.21 -23.22
N ASP A 551 27.33 22.15 -23.08
CA ASP A 551 27.26 23.58 -23.49
C ASP A 551 26.16 24.51 -22.95
N ARG A 552 25.55 24.17 -21.80
CA ARG A 552 25.01 25.20 -20.90
C ARG A 552 25.57 25.00 -19.49
N PRO A 553 26.14 26.04 -18.86
CA PRO A 553 26.44 25.96 -17.43
C PRO A 553 25.13 25.79 -16.68
N SER A 554 24.86 24.57 -16.21
CA SER A 554 23.76 24.37 -15.28
C SER A 554 24.08 25.20 -14.03
N PRO A 555 23.21 26.14 -13.61
CA PRO A 555 23.37 26.74 -12.29
C PRO A 555 23.43 25.59 -11.29
N SER A 556 24.38 25.66 -10.36
CA SER A 556 24.64 24.61 -9.37
C SER A 556 23.32 24.17 -8.77
N ALA A 557 22.94 22.91 -9.02
CA ALA A 557 21.63 22.41 -8.63
C ALA A 557 21.47 22.60 -7.12
N GLN A 558 20.66 23.57 -6.71
CA GLN A 558 20.58 23.95 -5.31
C GLN A 558 19.89 22.83 -4.55
N GLN A 559 20.51 22.41 -3.45
CA GLN A 559 19.89 21.44 -2.56
C GLN A 559 18.57 22.02 -2.05
N PHE A 560 17.49 21.28 -2.24
CA PHE A 560 16.14 21.70 -1.87
C PHE A 560 15.45 20.58 -1.10
N VAL A 561 14.83 20.91 0.02
CA VAL A 561 13.93 20.01 0.78
C VAL A 561 12.74 20.86 1.19
N GLY A 562 11.55 20.45 0.79
CA GLY A 562 10.32 21.21 1.01
C GLY A 562 9.19 20.70 0.13
N ALA A 563 8.29 21.58 -0.28
CA ALA A 563 7.23 21.30 -1.22
C ALA A 563 7.26 22.28 -2.40
N VAL A 564 6.88 21.80 -3.58
CA VAL A 564 6.77 22.62 -4.79
C VAL A 564 5.30 22.73 -5.17
N ALA A 565 4.85 23.97 -5.33
CA ALA A 565 3.50 24.32 -5.73
C ALA A 565 3.45 24.64 -7.22
N PHE A 566 2.45 24.13 -7.92
CA PHE A 566 2.27 24.29 -9.36
C PHE A 566 0.87 24.82 -9.68
N SER A 567 0.76 25.65 -10.71
CA SER A 567 -0.53 25.90 -11.36
C SER A 567 -0.75 24.85 -12.44
N VAL A 568 -1.97 24.34 -12.50
CA VAL A 568 -2.50 23.50 -13.57
C VAL A 568 -3.66 24.24 -14.22
N ASN A 569 -3.67 24.27 -15.55
CA ASN A 569 -4.84 24.64 -16.35
C ASN A 569 -5.08 23.55 -17.41
N ASP A 570 -6.08 23.72 -18.28
CA ASP A 570 -6.50 22.73 -19.27
C ASP A 570 -5.41 22.25 -20.25
N LYS A 571 -4.27 22.96 -20.32
CA LYS A 571 -3.17 22.74 -21.28
C LYS A 571 -1.79 22.68 -20.65
N ALA A 572 -1.56 23.29 -19.49
CA ALA A 572 -0.21 23.52 -18.97
C ALA A 572 -0.09 23.29 -17.46
N VAL A 573 1.11 22.86 -17.05
CA VAL A 573 1.59 22.83 -15.68
C VAL A 573 2.77 23.80 -15.58
N SER A 574 2.77 24.68 -14.57
CA SER A 574 3.90 25.58 -14.31
C SER A 574 4.17 25.71 -12.81
N GLU A 575 5.45 25.69 -12.41
CA GLU A 575 5.83 25.99 -11.03
C GLU A 575 5.37 27.41 -10.63
N LYS A 576 4.82 27.53 -9.42
CA LYS A 576 4.33 28.79 -8.83
C LYS A 576 5.18 29.25 -7.65
N ALA A 577 5.50 28.34 -6.73
CA ALA A 577 6.27 28.65 -5.54
C ALA A 577 6.95 27.40 -4.96
N ARG A 578 7.88 27.63 -4.04
CA ARG A 578 8.51 26.60 -3.21
C ARG A 578 8.32 26.96 -1.73
N ILE A 579 7.89 25.99 -0.95
CA ILE A 579 7.64 26.12 0.49
C ILE A 579 8.68 25.27 1.22
N THR A 580 9.33 25.84 2.24
CA THR A 580 10.34 25.15 3.06
C THR A 580 9.98 25.26 4.53
N HIS A 581 10.34 24.24 5.30
CA HIS A 581 10.21 24.25 6.75
C HIS A 581 11.58 24.48 7.42
N PRO A 582 11.62 24.95 8.68
CA PRO A 582 12.87 25.16 9.41
C PRO A 582 13.80 23.94 9.38
N GLY A 583 15.10 24.21 9.22
CA GLY A 583 16.15 23.17 9.13
C GLY A 583 16.09 22.31 7.87
N SER A 584 15.38 22.75 6.82
CA SER A 584 15.14 21.96 5.61
C SER A 584 14.46 20.61 5.92
N THR A 585 13.52 20.62 6.86
CA THR A 585 12.77 19.43 7.25
C THR A 585 11.81 19.02 6.11
N PRO A 586 11.75 17.73 5.73
CA PRO A 586 10.75 17.24 4.78
C PRO A 586 9.32 17.61 5.18
N ILE A 587 8.53 18.04 4.20
CA ILE A 587 7.09 18.26 4.35
C ILE A 587 6.40 16.93 4.07
N GLU A 588 5.58 16.46 5.01
CA GLU A 588 4.93 15.15 4.91
C GLU A 588 3.56 15.27 4.23
N ARG A 589 2.78 16.31 4.59
CA ARG A 589 1.40 16.51 4.11
C ARG A 589 1.14 17.96 3.75
N THR A 590 0.26 18.18 2.77
CA THR A 590 -0.25 19.50 2.39
C THR A 590 -1.77 19.46 2.32
N LEU A 591 -2.43 20.43 2.94
CA LEU A 591 -3.89 20.52 3.07
C LEU A 591 -4.36 21.94 2.75
N VAL A 592 -5.57 22.08 2.22
CA VAL A 592 -6.25 23.38 2.09
C VAL A 592 -7.25 23.54 3.23
N VAL A 593 -7.28 24.71 3.86
CA VAL A 593 -8.34 25.11 4.80
C VAL A 593 -8.66 26.59 4.56
N ARG A 594 -9.86 26.88 4.04
CA ARG A 594 -10.33 28.21 3.63
C ARG A 594 -9.42 28.86 2.60
N ASP A 595 -8.83 29.98 2.99
CA ASP A 595 -7.89 30.79 2.24
C ASP A 595 -6.43 30.42 2.56
N ARG A 596 -6.20 29.27 3.21
CA ARG A 596 -4.89 28.79 3.65
C ARG A 596 -4.50 27.51 2.96
N LEU A 597 -3.23 27.44 2.59
CA LEU A 597 -2.50 26.22 2.29
C LEU A 597 -1.64 25.91 3.53
N LEU A 598 -1.89 24.76 4.16
CA LEU A 598 -1.18 24.30 5.34
C LEU A 598 -0.22 23.17 4.94
N THR A 599 1.08 23.35 5.16
CA THR A 599 2.08 22.28 5.02
C THR A 599 2.50 21.77 6.39
N VAL A 600 2.54 20.45 6.58
CA VAL A 600 2.81 19.80 7.87
C VAL A 600 4.11 19.00 7.81
N SER A 601 4.90 19.08 8.88
CA SER A 601 6.10 18.26 9.08
C SER A 601 6.29 17.90 10.55
N ARG A 602 7.29 17.07 10.81
CA ARG A 602 7.78 16.67 12.14
C ARG A 602 8.08 17.83 13.11
N VAL A 603 8.35 19.04 12.59
CA VAL A 603 8.73 20.22 13.38
C VAL A 603 7.64 21.29 13.49
N GLY A 604 6.49 21.11 12.84
CA GLY A 604 5.40 22.09 12.86
C GLY A 604 4.64 22.23 11.54
N VAL A 605 3.78 23.24 11.51
CA VAL A 605 2.88 23.59 10.39
C VAL A 605 3.22 24.99 9.87
N ALA A 606 3.46 25.13 8.56
CA ALA A 606 3.48 26.43 7.90
C ALA A 606 2.07 26.80 7.41
N ASP A 607 1.77 28.10 7.43
CA ASP A 607 0.54 28.69 6.90
C ASP A 607 0.90 29.60 5.72
N ASN A 608 0.36 29.28 4.55
CA ASN A 608 0.54 30.09 3.35
C ASN A 608 -0.83 30.56 2.82
N ASP A 609 -0.88 31.77 2.28
CA ASP A 609 -2.06 32.25 1.55
C ASP A 609 -2.36 31.36 0.33
N LEU A 610 -3.58 30.83 0.21
CA LEU A 610 -3.91 29.85 -0.84
C LEU A 610 -3.83 30.41 -2.27
N ALA A 611 -4.01 31.72 -2.45
CA ALA A 611 -4.07 32.35 -3.77
C ALA A 611 -2.68 32.82 -4.26
N SER A 612 -1.91 33.45 -3.36
CA SER A 612 -0.60 34.06 -3.62
C SER A 612 0.57 33.19 -3.17
N LEU A 613 0.33 32.18 -2.32
CA LEU A 613 1.32 31.32 -1.66
C LEU A 613 2.29 32.08 -0.73
N ALA A 614 1.98 33.34 -0.39
CA ALA A 614 2.73 34.14 0.56
C ALA A 614 2.74 33.48 1.95
N ASP A 615 3.90 33.45 2.60
CA ASP A 615 4.06 32.99 3.98
C ASP A 615 3.27 33.88 4.95
N ARG A 616 2.44 33.25 5.79
CA ARG A 616 1.66 33.87 6.87
C ARG A 616 2.22 33.53 8.25
N GLY A 617 3.11 32.55 8.36
CA GLY A 617 3.77 32.16 9.61
C GLY A 617 4.02 30.66 9.75
N PHE A 618 4.79 30.31 10.78
CA PHE A 618 5.14 28.93 11.11
C PHE A 618 4.83 28.59 12.58
N LEU A 619 3.91 27.65 12.80
CA LEU A 619 3.58 27.10 14.11
C LEU A 619 4.50 25.91 14.42
N ALA A 620 5.55 26.15 15.21
CA ALA A 620 6.48 25.11 15.63
C ALA A 620 5.85 24.13 16.65
N PHE A 621 6.05 22.83 16.42
CA PHE A 621 5.79 21.79 17.41
C PHE A 621 6.91 21.82 18.46
N ARG A 622 6.57 22.27 19.67
CA ARG A 622 7.41 22.22 20.87
C ARG A 622 6.86 21.17 21.85
#